data_AF-A0A533RWG6-F1
#
_entry.id   AF-A0A533RWG6-F1
#
_cell.length_a   1.000
_cell.length_b   1.000
_cell.length_c   1.000
_cell.angle_alpha   90.00
_cell.angle_beta   90.00
_cell.angle_gamma   90.00
#
_symmetry.space_group_name_H-M   'P 1'
#
loop_
_entity.id
_entity.type
_entity.pdbx_description
1 polymer ?
#
loop_
_entity_poly.entity_id
_entity_poly.type
_entity_poly.pdbx_seq_one_letter_code
_entity_poly.pdbx_strand_id
1 'polypeptide(L)'
;MACGATPSTRPEHGSDGTKEVSALNRMAHKLFDFAAIRGKGRWILRRAAVRTTLLALTALAVFALLGVMAGADPTGSNYGGPAAVTAATAGAPTATAVAADLGTLKVGVNVFFIMVGVALIFFMQAGFMLVETGFCRAKHAAHVAMTNFVIFAVGALAYWAIGFGLEFGSLGAFYWA
;
A
#
# COMPACT_ATOMS: atom_id res chain seq x y z
N MET A 1 -5.76 -84.25 14.84
CA MET A 1 -4.51 -84.47 14.10
C MET A 1 -4.31 -83.27 13.18
N ALA A 2 -3.24 -82.52 13.43
CA ALA A 2 -2.64 -81.42 12.67
C ALA A 2 -3.50 -80.21 12.23
N CYS A 3 -3.37 -79.15 13.02
CA CYS A 3 -3.62 -77.75 12.68
C CYS A 3 -2.64 -77.30 11.57
N GLY A 4 -3.16 -76.82 10.44
CA GLY A 4 -2.37 -76.30 9.32
C GLY A 4 -1.88 -74.88 9.60
N ALA A 5 -0.56 -74.71 9.71
CA ALA A 5 0.08 -73.42 9.87
C ALA A 5 0.06 -72.65 8.54
N THR A 6 -0.52 -71.45 8.58
CA THR A 6 -0.37 -70.42 7.56
C THR A 6 1.07 -69.90 7.57
N PRO A 7 1.78 -69.84 6.43
CA PRO A 7 3.08 -69.16 6.37
C PRO A 7 2.84 -67.65 6.30
N SER A 8 3.32 -66.92 7.32
CA SER A 8 3.35 -65.47 7.32
C SER A 8 4.37 -64.96 6.29
N THR A 9 3.90 -64.34 5.21
CA THR A 9 4.76 -63.55 4.31
C THR A 9 4.97 -62.18 4.95
N ARG A 10 6.01 -62.05 5.77
CA ARG A 10 6.54 -60.76 6.21
C ARG A 10 7.55 -60.32 5.15
N PRO A 11 7.28 -59.31 4.30
CA PRO A 11 8.27 -58.86 3.33
C PRO A 11 9.46 -58.24 4.07
N GLU A 12 10.65 -58.74 3.77
CA GLU A 12 11.94 -58.27 4.25
C GLU A 12 12.23 -56.82 3.78
N HIS A 13 11.82 -55.84 4.58
CA HIS A 13 11.97 -54.41 4.27
C HIS A 13 13.20 -53.75 4.93
N GLY A 14 14.36 -54.44 4.93
CA GLY A 14 15.54 -54.01 5.68
C GLY A 14 16.67 -53.34 4.88
N SER A 15 16.87 -53.71 3.61
CA SER A 15 18.04 -53.26 2.81
C SER A 15 17.73 -52.18 1.77
N ASP A 16 16.46 -52.07 1.34
CA ASP A 16 16.04 -51.15 0.27
C ASP A 16 15.87 -49.70 0.75
N GLY A 17 15.48 -49.52 2.03
CA GLY A 17 15.26 -48.20 2.62
C GLY A 17 16.53 -47.33 2.68
N THR A 18 17.71 -47.95 2.84
CA THR A 18 18.98 -47.19 2.86
C THR A 18 19.33 -46.59 1.50
N LYS A 19 18.96 -47.27 0.41
CA LYS A 19 19.19 -46.79 -0.96
C LYS A 19 18.20 -45.71 -1.33
N GLU A 20 16.92 -45.86 -0.97
CA GLU A 20 15.90 -44.81 -1.14
C GLU A 20 16.23 -43.55 -0.34
N VAL A 21 16.65 -43.68 0.93
CA VAL A 21 17.05 -42.53 1.75
C VAL A 21 18.27 -41.82 1.14
N SER A 22 19.23 -42.56 0.57
CA SER A 22 20.37 -41.97 -0.13
C SER A 22 19.97 -41.26 -1.44
N ALA A 23 18.95 -41.78 -2.15
CA ALA A 23 18.43 -41.20 -3.38
C ALA A 23 17.62 -39.93 -3.09
N LEU A 24 16.77 -39.97 -2.08
CA LEU A 24 15.99 -38.83 -1.59
C LEU A 24 16.90 -37.71 -1.08
N ASN A 25 17.98 -38.04 -0.36
CA ASN A 25 18.94 -37.03 0.10
C ASN A 25 19.67 -36.36 -1.09
N ARG A 26 20.07 -37.13 -2.11
CA ARG A 26 20.65 -36.58 -3.35
C ARG A 26 19.65 -35.72 -4.15
N MET A 27 18.38 -36.07 -4.14
CA MET A 27 17.33 -35.34 -4.86
C MET A 27 16.94 -34.04 -4.13
N ALA A 28 16.87 -34.06 -2.80
CA ALA A 28 16.63 -32.89 -1.97
C ALA A 28 17.76 -31.85 -2.13
N HIS A 29 19.03 -32.29 -2.15
CA HIS A 29 20.16 -31.39 -2.40
C HIS A 29 20.11 -30.75 -3.80
N LYS A 30 19.59 -31.45 -4.82
CA LYS A 30 19.42 -30.89 -6.18
C LYS A 30 18.24 -29.92 -6.28
N LEU A 31 17.16 -30.14 -5.52
CA LEU A 31 16.02 -29.23 -5.44
C LEU A 31 16.35 -27.94 -4.68
N PHE A 32 17.18 -28.04 -3.64
CA PHE A 32 17.67 -26.90 -2.86
C PHE A 32 18.96 -26.28 -3.42
N ASP A 33 19.34 -26.59 -4.66
CA ASP A 33 20.52 -26.02 -5.30
C ASP A 33 20.26 -24.56 -5.75
N PHE A 34 20.20 -23.67 -4.75
CA PHE A 34 20.13 -22.22 -4.87
C PHE A 34 21.29 -21.62 -5.71
N ALA A 35 22.34 -22.39 -6.02
CA ALA A 35 23.43 -21.96 -6.89
C ALA A 35 22.96 -21.79 -8.35
N ALA A 36 22.05 -22.62 -8.85
CA ALA A 36 21.50 -22.49 -10.21
C ALA A 36 20.65 -21.22 -10.38
N ILE A 37 19.99 -20.78 -9.30
CA ILE A 37 19.15 -19.56 -9.28
C ILE A 37 20.01 -18.29 -9.16
N ARG A 38 21.15 -18.35 -8.46
CA ARG A 38 22.10 -17.23 -8.34
C ARG A 38 22.72 -16.78 -9.66
N GLY A 39 22.76 -17.63 -10.69
CA GLY A 39 23.34 -17.30 -12.00
C GLY A 39 22.49 -16.34 -12.85
N LYS A 40 21.15 -16.47 -12.80
CA LYS A 40 20.21 -15.66 -13.59
C LYS A 40 19.73 -14.38 -12.88
N GLY A 41 19.93 -14.29 -11.56
CA GLY A 41 19.41 -13.21 -10.71
C GLY A 41 19.94 -11.81 -11.05
N ARG A 42 21.24 -11.65 -11.36
CA ARG A 42 21.81 -10.34 -11.71
C ARG A 42 21.23 -9.75 -12.99
N TRP A 43 20.82 -10.59 -13.94
CA TRP A 43 20.27 -10.13 -15.21
C TRP A 43 18.81 -9.66 -15.06
N ILE A 44 18.01 -10.36 -14.25
CA ILE A 44 16.63 -9.96 -13.92
C ILE A 44 16.65 -8.70 -13.06
N LEU A 45 17.55 -8.63 -12.06
CA LEU A 45 17.68 -7.49 -11.16
C LEU A 45 18.17 -6.23 -11.89
N ARG A 46 19.11 -6.35 -12.83
CA ARG A 46 19.54 -5.23 -13.68
C ARG A 46 18.41 -4.73 -14.59
N ARG A 47 17.59 -5.64 -15.15
CA ARG A 47 16.42 -5.25 -15.97
C ARG A 47 15.33 -4.57 -15.16
N ALA A 48 15.06 -5.05 -13.94
CA ALA A 48 14.10 -4.42 -13.03
C ALA A 48 14.59 -3.05 -12.58
N ALA A 49 15.85 -2.92 -12.19
CA ALA A 49 16.45 -1.65 -11.75
C ALA A 49 16.51 -0.61 -12.88
N VAL A 50 16.81 -1.02 -14.11
CA VAL A 50 16.80 -0.10 -15.27
C VAL A 50 15.38 0.36 -15.60
N ARG A 51 14.38 -0.52 -15.52
CA ARG A 51 12.97 -0.14 -15.76
C ARG A 51 12.46 0.82 -14.70
N THR A 52 12.74 0.57 -13.41
CA THR A 52 12.27 1.45 -12.33
C THR A 52 12.96 2.81 -12.35
N THR A 53 14.26 2.86 -12.67
CA THR A 53 14.99 4.13 -12.83
C THR A 53 14.53 4.91 -14.06
N LEU A 54 14.28 4.25 -15.19
CA LEU A 54 13.72 4.93 -16.38
C LEU A 54 12.33 5.50 -16.10
N LEU A 55 11.45 4.75 -15.44
CA LEU A 55 10.11 5.24 -15.08
C LEU A 55 10.15 6.41 -14.09
N ALA A 56 11.07 6.37 -13.11
CA ALA A 56 11.26 7.47 -12.16
C ALA A 56 11.81 8.73 -12.82
N LEU A 57 12.76 8.60 -13.76
CA LEU A 57 13.30 9.74 -14.50
C LEU A 57 12.28 10.35 -15.46
N THR A 58 11.46 9.53 -16.12
CA THR A 58 10.36 10.04 -16.95
C THR A 58 9.30 10.75 -16.12
N ALA A 59 8.96 10.23 -14.93
CA ALA A 59 8.03 10.88 -14.02
C ALA A 59 8.58 12.22 -13.51
N LEU A 60 9.88 12.28 -13.19
CA LEU A 60 10.55 13.51 -12.74
C LEU A 60 10.62 14.57 -13.84
N ALA A 61 10.91 14.18 -15.08
CA ALA A 61 10.94 15.08 -16.22
C ALA A 61 9.55 15.64 -16.56
N VAL A 62 8.50 14.83 -16.45
CA VAL A 62 7.10 15.25 -16.63
C VAL A 62 6.66 16.21 -15.52
N PHE A 63 7.06 15.95 -14.27
CA PHE A 63 6.78 16.83 -13.12
C PHE A 63 7.45 18.21 -13.26
N ALA A 64 8.71 18.25 -13.72
CA ALA A 64 9.42 19.50 -13.95
C ALA A 64 8.85 20.34 -15.12
N LEU A 65 8.31 19.69 -16.15
CA LEU A 65 7.75 20.38 -17.33
C LEU A 65 6.33 20.91 -17.08
N LEU A 66 5.55 20.28 -16.20
CA LEU A 66 4.16 20.69 -15.88
C LEU A 66 4.06 21.64 -14.68
N GLY A 67 5.06 21.70 -13.80
CA GLY A 67 5.07 22.53 -12.59
C GLY A 67 5.26 24.04 -12.82
N VAL A 68 5.48 24.50 -14.06
CA VAL A 68 5.78 25.92 -14.36
C VAL A 68 4.50 26.79 -14.50
N MET A 69 3.29 26.21 -14.46
CA MET A 69 2.05 26.95 -14.79
C MET A 69 0.91 26.92 -13.75
N ALA A 70 1.20 26.77 -12.45
CA ALA A 70 0.15 26.64 -11.44
C ALA A 70 -0.28 27.98 -10.80
N GLY A 71 -1.40 28.54 -11.28
CA GLY A 71 -2.15 29.62 -10.62
C GLY A 71 -3.13 29.14 -9.53
N ALA A 72 -2.84 28.04 -8.84
CA ALA A 72 -3.70 27.50 -7.79
C ALA A 72 -3.29 28.07 -6.42
N ASP A 73 -4.20 28.76 -5.71
CA ASP A 73 -3.99 29.27 -4.35
C ASP A 73 -3.74 28.11 -3.37
N PRO A 74 -2.50 27.91 -2.89
CA PRO A 74 -2.14 26.81 -2.01
C PRO A 74 -2.37 27.14 -0.53
N THR A 75 -2.86 28.35 -0.20
CA THR A 75 -2.88 28.87 1.17
C THR A 75 -4.26 28.87 1.82
N GLY A 76 -5.34 28.63 1.06
CA GLY A 76 -6.70 28.60 1.60
C GLY A 76 -7.19 29.94 2.17
N SER A 77 -6.49 31.06 1.89
CA SER A 77 -6.82 32.39 2.41
C SER A 77 -8.19 32.90 1.97
N ASN A 78 -8.79 32.28 0.95
CA ASN A 78 -10.10 32.61 0.41
C ASN A 78 -11.28 31.87 1.07
N TYR A 79 -11.04 30.92 2.01
CA TYR A 79 -12.08 30.04 2.56
C TYR A 79 -12.24 30.13 4.09
N GLY A 80 -12.61 31.30 4.61
CA GLY A 80 -13.28 31.39 5.92
C GLY A 80 -12.40 31.72 7.12
N GLY A 81 -11.65 32.81 7.07
CA GLY A 81 -11.15 33.46 8.29
C GLY A 81 -12.26 34.21 9.05
N PRO A 82 -12.10 34.49 10.35
CA PRO A 82 -13.05 35.29 11.15
C PRO A 82 -13.32 36.70 10.61
N ALA A 83 -12.53 37.17 9.63
CA ALA A 83 -12.76 38.41 8.89
C ALA A 83 -13.83 38.31 7.77
N ALA A 84 -14.31 37.09 7.43
CA ALA A 84 -15.31 36.86 6.38
C ALA A 84 -16.76 36.88 6.90
N VAL A 85 -16.97 37.03 8.21
CA VAL A 85 -18.32 37.13 8.81
C VAL A 85 -18.82 38.55 8.62
N THR A 86 -19.56 38.78 7.52
CA THR A 86 -20.18 40.08 7.22
C THR A 86 -21.39 40.42 8.09
N ALA A 87 -21.89 39.48 8.90
CA ALA A 87 -22.92 39.72 9.91
C ALA A 87 -22.36 40.36 11.19
N ALA A 88 -21.61 41.47 11.07
CA ALA A 88 -21.01 42.16 12.21
C ALA A 88 -22.00 43.10 12.95
N THR A 89 -23.25 43.22 12.51
CA THR A 89 -24.24 44.14 13.13
C THR A 89 -25.57 43.44 13.42
N ALA A 90 -25.95 43.40 14.70
CA ALA A 90 -27.21 42.83 15.16
C ALA A 90 -28.41 43.68 14.71
N GLY A 91 -29.42 43.04 14.10
CA GLY A 91 -30.73 43.64 13.85
C GLY A 91 -31.13 43.89 12.39
N ALA A 92 -30.25 43.70 11.41
CA ALA A 92 -30.59 43.83 9.99
C ALA A 92 -29.75 42.91 9.07
N PRO A 93 -29.96 41.58 9.11
CA PRO A 93 -29.29 40.69 8.16
C PRO A 93 -29.83 40.94 6.75
N THR A 94 -29.02 41.53 5.87
CA THR A 94 -29.35 41.58 4.44
C THR A 94 -29.38 40.15 3.89
N ALA A 95 -30.37 39.78 3.07
CA ALA A 95 -30.50 38.43 2.52
C ALA A 95 -29.22 37.93 1.81
N THR A 96 -28.42 38.85 1.27
CA THR A 96 -27.10 38.59 0.68
C THR A 96 -26.02 38.22 1.70
N ALA A 97 -26.04 38.79 2.91
CA ALA A 97 -25.10 38.44 3.98
C ALA A 97 -25.41 37.05 4.56
N VAL A 98 -26.70 36.73 4.77
CA VAL A 98 -27.13 35.40 5.22
C VAL A 98 -26.80 34.33 4.18
N ALA A 99 -26.94 34.63 2.89
CA ALA A 99 -26.56 33.71 1.82
C ALA A 99 -25.04 33.44 1.78
N ALA A 100 -24.21 34.44 2.08
CA ALA A 100 -22.75 34.27 2.17
C ALA A 100 -22.33 33.42 3.38
N ASP A 101 -22.99 33.61 4.54
CA ASP A 101 -22.75 32.81 5.74
C ASP A 101 -23.21 31.35 5.55
N LEU A 102 -24.36 31.13 4.91
CA LEU A 102 -24.83 29.79 4.52
C LEU A 102 -23.88 29.10 3.53
N GLY A 103 -23.31 29.85 2.58
CA GLY A 103 -22.30 29.33 1.65
C GLY A 103 -21.04 28.86 2.38
N THR A 104 -20.57 29.64 3.35
CA THR A 104 -19.41 29.30 4.18
C THR A 104 -19.68 28.08 5.05
N LEU A 105 -20.86 28.00 5.68
CA LEU A 105 -21.24 26.84 6.49
C LEU A 105 -21.33 25.55 5.66
N LYS A 106 -21.85 25.63 4.42
CA LYS A 106 -21.89 24.48 3.50
C LYS A 106 -20.49 23.94 3.19
N VAL A 107 -19.52 24.82 2.94
CA VAL A 107 -18.12 24.42 2.70
C VAL A 107 -17.52 23.80 3.96
N GLY A 108 -17.72 24.40 5.14
CA GLY A 108 -17.23 23.86 6.41
C GLY A 108 -17.76 22.46 6.72
N VAL A 109 -19.06 22.22 6.51
CA VAL A 109 -19.67 20.89 6.71
C VAL A 109 -19.12 19.86 5.73
N ASN A 110 -18.89 20.23 4.47
CA ASN A 110 -18.29 19.33 3.49
C ASN A 110 -16.85 18.95 3.88
N VAL A 111 -16.04 19.91 4.33
CA VAL A 111 -14.67 19.65 4.81
C VAL A 111 -14.69 18.78 6.05
N PHE A 112 -15.60 19.02 7.00
CA PHE A 112 -15.79 18.16 8.17
C PHE A 112 -16.05 16.70 7.77
N PHE A 113 -16.96 16.48 6.82
CA PHE A 113 -17.26 15.13 6.35
C PHE A 113 -16.05 14.47 5.69
N ILE A 114 -15.25 15.22 4.93
CA ILE A 114 -13.99 14.73 4.35
C ILE A 114 -12.99 14.35 5.44
N MET A 115 -12.84 15.16 6.50
CA MET A 115 -11.95 14.85 7.63
C MET A 115 -12.38 13.56 8.36
N VAL A 116 -13.70 13.36 8.53
CA VAL A 116 -14.23 12.10 9.04
C VAL A 116 -13.89 10.94 8.09
N GLY A 117 -14.12 11.10 6.78
CA GLY A 117 -13.77 10.09 5.78
C GLY A 117 -12.28 9.70 5.80
N VAL A 118 -11.40 10.69 5.98
CA VAL A 118 -9.96 10.46 6.14
C VAL A 118 -9.68 9.63 7.39
N ALA A 119 -10.28 9.95 8.54
CA ALA A 119 -10.12 9.16 9.77
C ALA A 119 -10.57 7.70 9.60
N LEU A 120 -11.63 7.44 8.83
CA LEU A 120 -12.07 6.07 8.50
C LEU A 120 -11.04 5.32 7.64
N ILE A 121 -10.37 6.00 6.70
CA ILE A 121 -9.33 5.38 5.85
C ILE A 121 -8.12 4.96 6.69
N PHE A 122 -7.67 5.80 7.63
CA PHE A 122 -6.61 5.44 8.58
C PHE A 122 -6.99 4.22 9.42
N PHE A 123 -8.26 4.13 9.84
CA PHE A 123 -8.76 2.99 10.61
C PHE A 123 -8.77 1.68 9.80
N MET A 124 -8.95 1.74 8.48
CA MET A 124 -8.90 0.55 7.60
C MET A 124 -7.49 -0.03 7.49
N GLN A 125 -6.47 0.82 7.38
CA GLN A 125 -5.08 0.38 7.32
C GLN A 125 -4.60 -0.22 8.65
N ALA A 126 -5.01 0.38 9.76
CA ALA A 126 -4.80 -0.20 11.08
C ALA A 126 -5.59 -1.52 11.29
N GLY A 127 -6.80 -1.62 10.73
CA GLY A 127 -7.64 -2.81 10.82
C GLY A 127 -7.04 -4.04 10.13
N PHE A 128 -6.56 -3.88 8.90
CA PHE A 128 -5.87 -4.97 8.18
C PHE A 128 -4.58 -5.41 8.87
N MET A 129 -3.81 -4.45 9.38
CA MET A 129 -2.61 -4.75 10.17
C MET A 129 -2.95 -5.60 11.40
N LEU A 130 -4.03 -5.28 12.13
CA LEU A 130 -4.44 -6.05 13.31
C LEU A 130 -4.88 -7.48 12.95
N VAL A 131 -5.59 -7.64 11.83
CA VAL A 131 -6.01 -8.96 11.34
C VAL A 131 -4.82 -9.80 10.88
N GLU A 132 -3.88 -9.21 10.14
CA GLU A 132 -2.69 -9.92 9.66
C GLU A 132 -1.78 -10.32 10.83
N THR A 133 -1.56 -9.43 11.78
CA THR A 133 -0.76 -9.71 12.99
C THR A 133 -1.44 -10.70 13.94
N GLY A 134 -2.78 -10.75 13.96
CA GLY A 134 -3.58 -11.68 14.76
C GLY A 134 -3.45 -13.15 14.34
N PHE A 135 -3.18 -13.42 13.07
CA PHE A 135 -2.91 -14.78 12.56
C PHE A 135 -1.41 -15.13 12.48
N CYS A 136 -0.54 -14.18 12.79
CA CYS A 136 0.90 -14.43 12.84
C CYS A 136 1.31 -15.18 14.12
N ARG A 137 2.27 -16.09 14.01
CA ARG A 137 2.89 -16.75 15.17
C ARG A 137 3.54 -15.69 16.06
N ALA A 138 3.26 -15.71 17.37
CA ALA A 138 3.60 -14.65 18.33
C ALA A 138 5.05 -14.14 18.25
N LYS A 139 6.01 -15.00 17.94
CA LYS A 139 7.43 -14.64 17.80
C LYS A 139 7.77 -13.72 16.61
N HIS A 140 6.87 -13.56 15.64
CA HIS A 140 7.05 -12.71 14.45
C HIS A 140 5.95 -11.65 14.27
N ALA A 141 4.94 -11.64 15.14
CA ALA A 141 3.82 -10.69 15.05
C ALA A 141 4.29 -9.22 15.12
N ALA A 142 5.26 -8.91 15.99
CA ALA A 142 5.83 -7.57 16.08
C ALA A 142 6.57 -7.14 14.80
N HIS A 143 7.28 -8.07 14.14
CA HIS A 143 7.97 -7.76 12.89
C HIS A 143 6.98 -7.43 11.78
N VAL A 144 5.89 -8.21 11.65
CA VAL A 144 4.85 -8.00 10.63
C VAL A 144 4.09 -6.70 10.87
N ALA A 145 3.75 -6.38 12.13
CA ALA A 145 3.09 -5.13 12.51
C ALA A 145 3.91 -3.90 12.08
N MET A 146 5.21 -3.93 12.35
CA MET A 146 6.11 -2.82 12.05
C MET A 146 6.26 -2.59 10.54
N THR A 147 6.42 -3.65 9.74
CA THR A 147 6.47 -3.50 8.27
C THR A 147 5.19 -2.90 7.71
N ASN A 148 4.02 -3.33 8.21
CA ASN A 148 2.74 -2.77 7.76
C ASN A 148 2.58 -1.30 8.11
N PHE A 149 3.00 -0.88 9.31
CA PHE A 149 2.96 0.52 9.71
C PHE A 149 3.93 1.40 8.89
N VAL A 150 5.14 0.89 8.59
CA VAL A 150 6.13 1.62 7.79
C VAL A 150 5.67 1.80 6.34
N ILE A 151 5.04 0.79 5.73
CA ILE A 151 4.50 0.90 4.37
C ILE A 151 3.42 1.98 4.30
N PHE A 152 2.57 2.08 5.32
CA PHE A 152 1.55 3.12 5.40
C PHE A 152 2.17 4.53 5.50
N ALA A 153 3.15 4.73 6.37
CA ALA A 153 3.84 6.01 6.53
C ALA A 153 4.62 6.43 5.26
N VAL A 154 5.36 5.50 4.65
CA VAL A 154 6.09 5.75 3.40
C VAL A 154 5.12 6.00 2.24
N GLY A 155 3.98 5.29 2.19
CA GLY A 155 2.93 5.51 1.20
C GLY A 155 2.32 6.91 1.28
N ALA A 156 2.02 7.39 2.50
CA ALA A 156 1.52 8.75 2.71
C ALA A 156 2.53 9.81 2.28
N LEU A 157 3.82 9.65 2.63
CA LEU A 157 4.89 10.56 2.23
C LEU A 157 5.16 10.53 0.72
N ALA A 158 5.11 9.35 0.09
CA ALA A 158 5.25 9.20 -1.35
C ALA A 158 4.07 9.82 -2.11
N TYR A 159 2.84 9.67 -1.59
CA TYR A 159 1.66 10.33 -2.15
C TYR A 159 1.78 11.85 -2.02
N TRP A 160 2.22 12.38 -0.89
CA TRP A 160 2.42 13.83 -0.73
C TRP A 160 3.51 14.37 -1.68
N ALA A 161 4.63 13.67 -1.84
CA ALA A 161 5.76 14.15 -2.64
C ALA A 161 5.52 14.08 -4.16
N ILE A 162 4.81 13.05 -4.65
CA ILE A 162 4.66 12.78 -6.09
C ILE A 162 3.18 12.55 -6.46
N GLY A 163 2.43 11.81 -5.65
CA GLY A 163 1.05 11.43 -5.95
C GLY A 163 0.08 12.60 -6.09
N PHE A 164 0.13 13.57 -5.16
CA PHE A 164 -0.72 14.76 -5.18
C PHE A 164 -0.51 15.59 -6.45
N GLY A 165 0.74 15.74 -6.88
CA GLY A 165 1.08 16.44 -8.12
C GLY A 165 0.69 15.69 -9.39
N LEU A 166 0.54 14.37 -9.35
CA LEU A 166 0.08 13.56 -10.48
C LEU A 166 -1.45 13.52 -10.58
N GLU A 167 -2.16 13.40 -9.45
CA GLU A 167 -3.62 13.27 -9.40
C GLU A 167 -4.33 14.61 -9.60
N PHE A 168 -3.87 15.67 -8.92
CA PHE A 168 -4.43 17.02 -9.01
C PHE A 168 -3.65 17.93 -9.97
N GLY A 169 -2.62 17.39 -10.64
CA GLY A 169 -1.90 18.10 -11.71
C GLY A 169 -2.67 18.14 -13.03
N SER A 170 -2.13 18.91 -14.00
CA SER A 170 -2.74 19.18 -15.33
C SER A 170 -3.10 17.94 -16.19
N LEU A 171 -2.77 16.72 -15.75
CA LEU A 171 -3.11 15.48 -16.46
C LEU A 171 -4.61 15.12 -16.38
N GLY A 172 -5.39 15.73 -15.48
CA GLY A 172 -6.84 15.54 -15.42
C GLY A 172 -7.61 15.98 -16.67
N ALA A 173 -7.04 16.91 -17.45
CA ALA A 173 -7.63 17.38 -18.71
C ALA A 173 -7.55 16.34 -19.85
N PHE A 174 -6.77 15.27 -19.72
CA PHE A 174 -6.60 14.27 -20.79
C PHE A 174 -7.66 13.17 -20.81
N TYR A 175 -8.39 12.93 -19.72
CA TYR A 175 -9.35 11.82 -19.63
C TYR A 175 -10.79 12.22 -19.97
N TRP A 176 -11.09 13.52 -20.05
CA TRP A 176 -12.40 14.07 -20.42
C TRP A 176 -12.23 15.17 -21.48
N ALA A 177 -11.53 14.85 -22.57
CA ALA A 177 -11.51 15.65 -23.80
C ALA A 177 -11.75 14.73 -25.00
#